data_AF-A0A847YWS7-F1
#
_entry.id   AF-A0A847YWS7-F1
#
_cell.length_a   1.000
_cell.length_b   1.000
_cell.length_c   1.000
_cell.angle_alpha   90.00
_cell.angle_beta   90.00
_cell.angle_gamma   90.00
#
_symmetry.space_group_name_H-M   'P 1'
#
loop_
_entity.id
_entity.type
_entity.pdbx_description
1 polymer ?
#
loop_
_entity_poly.entity_id
_entity_poly.type
_entity_poly.pdbx_seq_one_letter_code
_entity_poly.pdbx_strand_id
1 'polypeptide(L)'
;MDQNIKFPTLEEIKTFLSNYGWNYKETNADGKTVLLSPLTLEGKAKAILLSFRTEGEFVMVNSVGLLKQVPANYCQSLLDLNDKLKLTKIFITKQSEPGKIDADMGFELWDGAWNQDTFFAFLDMLTLGIHKVLNTLDYEKVPYKTSFVTYI
;
A
#
# COMPACT_ATOMS: atom_id res chain seq x y z
N MET A 1 19.22 -15.19 -24.78
CA MET A 1 17.93 -14.71 -25.32
C MET A 1 17.61 -13.48 -24.52
N ASP A 2 17.78 -12.29 -25.11
CA ASP A 2 17.28 -11.06 -24.51
C ASP A 2 15.76 -11.13 -24.57
N GLN A 3 15.14 -11.50 -23.46
CA GLN A 3 13.73 -11.22 -23.27
C GLN A 3 13.63 -9.69 -23.23
N ASN A 4 12.79 -9.10 -24.08
CA ASN A 4 12.47 -7.68 -24.00
C ASN A 4 11.92 -7.39 -22.59
N ILE A 5 12.79 -6.93 -21.69
CA ILE A 5 12.41 -6.53 -20.35
C ILE A 5 11.46 -5.35 -20.50
N LYS A 6 10.19 -5.57 -20.16
CA LYS A 6 9.16 -4.56 -20.24
C LYS A 6 9.04 -3.88 -18.89
N PHE A 7 9.68 -2.72 -18.77
CA PHE A 7 9.57 -1.91 -17.56
C PHE A 7 8.16 -1.35 -17.41
N PRO A 8 7.62 -1.35 -16.18
CA PRO A 8 6.30 -0.78 -15.92
C PRO A 8 6.31 0.74 -16.14
N THR A 9 5.36 1.23 -16.92
CA THR A 9 5.18 2.68 -17.12
C THR A 9 4.00 3.23 -16.32
N LEU A 10 4.03 4.52 -16.01
CA LEU A 10 2.92 5.19 -15.33
C LEU A 10 1.60 5.08 -16.10
N GLU A 11 1.64 5.19 -17.44
CA GLU A 11 0.46 5.06 -18.30
C GLU A 11 -0.14 3.64 -18.29
N GLU A 12 0.71 2.62 -18.14
CA GLU A 12 0.20 1.25 -17.97
C GLU A 12 -0.45 1.05 -16.61
N ILE A 13 0.11 1.63 -15.53
CA ILE A 13 -0.54 1.59 -14.21
C ILE A 13 -1.92 2.27 -14.30
N LYS A 14 -2.02 3.43 -14.95
CA LYS A 14 -3.30 4.13 -15.20
C LYS A 14 -4.31 3.26 -15.95
N THR A 15 -3.84 2.56 -16.98
CA THR A 15 -4.65 1.62 -17.77
C THR A 15 -5.15 0.47 -16.90
N PHE A 16 -4.25 -0.16 -16.13
CA PHE A 16 -4.62 -1.26 -15.25
C PHE A 16 -5.60 -0.82 -14.15
N LEU A 17 -5.39 0.34 -13.52
CA LEU A 17 -6.32 0.89 -12.53
C LEU A 17 -7.71 1.14 -13.12
N SER A 18 -7.78 1.72 -14.33
CA SER A 18 -9.05 1.94 -15.03
C SER A 18 -9.75 0.62 -15.34
N ASN A 19 -9.01 -0.38 -15.84
CA ASN A 19 -9.55 -1.70 -16.15
C ASN A 19 -10.00 -2.47 -14.89
N TYR A 20 -9.33 -2.25 -13.76
CA TYR A 20 -9.72 -2.79 -12.46
C TYR A 20 -10.94 -2.06 -11.86
N GLY A 21 -11.39 -0.96 -12.47
CA GLY A 21 -12.54 -0.17 -12.03
C GLY A 21 -12.23 0.84 -10.93
N TRP A 22 -10.96 1.19 -10.74
CA TRP A 22 -10.52 2.12 -9.72
C TRP A 22 -10.25 3.52 -10.28
N ASN A 23 -10.73 4.53 -9.56
CA ASN A 23 -10.42 5.93 -9.84
C ASN A 23 -9.05 6.29 -9.29
N TYR A 24 -8.33 7.15 -9.98
CA TYR A 24 -7.04 7.67 -9.50
C TYR A 24 -6.90 9.15 -9.79
N LYS A 25 -5.99 9.79 -9.05
CA LYS A 25 -5.54 11.15 -9.27
C LYS A 25 -4.03 11.18 -9.36
N GLU A 26 -3.51 11.93 -10.32
CA GLU A 26 -2.09 12.19 -10.44
C GLU A 26 -1.68 13.35 -9.51
N THR A 27 -0.53 13.19 -8.85
CA THR A 27 0.09 14.22 -8.02
C THR A 27 1.62 14.12 -8.12
N ASN A 28 2.31 15.12 -7.60
CA ASN A 28 3.75 15.07 -7.38
C ASN A 28 4.05 14.87 -5.90
N ALA A 29 4.95 13.93 -5.59
CA ALA A 29 5.50 13.74 -4.26
C ALA A 29 7.00 13.43 -4.40
N ASP A 30 7.83 14.13 -3.60
CA ASP A 30 9.29 13.95 -3.59
C ASP A 30 9.94 14.06 -4.99
N GLY A 31 9.42 14.96 -5.83
CA GLY A 31 9.91 15.20 -7.19
C GLY A 31 9.54 14.10 -8.21
N LYS A 32 8.69 13.15 -7.82
CA LYS A 32 8.19 12.08 -8.70
C LYS A 32 6.68 12.17 -8.89
N THR A 33 6.23 11.77 -10.07
CA THR A 33 4.81 11.59 -10.34
C THR A 33 4.30 10.35 -9.61
N VAL A 34 3.18 10.51 -8.93
CA VAL A 34 2.54 9.47 -8.12
C VAL A 34 1.06 9.42 -8.48
N LEU A 35 0.49 8.22 -8.61
CA LEU A 35 -0.95 8.05 -8.69
C LEU A 35 -1.49 7.74 -7.30
N LEU A 36 -2.60 8.35 -6.93
CA LEU A 36 -3.33 8.09 -5.71
C LEU A 36 -4.70 7.52 -6.04
N SER A 37 -5.04 6.38 -5.46
CA SER A 37 -6.37 5.76 -5.59
C SER A 37 -6.97 5.50 -4.20
N PRO A 38 -8.26 5.82 -3.97
CA PRO A 38 -8.88 5.56 -2.69
C PRO A 38 -9.40 4.13 -2.59
N LEU A 39 -9.00 3.42 -1.53
CA LEU A 39 -9.54 2.14 -1.12
C LEU A 39 -10.61 2.35 -0.03
N THR A 40 -11.87 2.20 -0.40
CA THR A 40 -12.98 2.23 0.56
C THR A 40 -13.09 0.88 1.25
N LEU A 41 -12.90 0.84 2.58
CA LEU A 41 -13.20 -0.35 3.37
C LEU A 41 -14.72 -0.44 3.55
N GLU A 42 -15.30 -1.63 3.41
CA GLU A 42 -16.76 -1.85 3.42
C GLU A 42 -17.47 -1.08 4.55
N GLY A 43 -18.58 -0.41 4.19
CA GLY A 43 -19.47 0.27 5.14
C GLY A 43 -18.98 1.63 5.67
N LYS A 44 -17.87 2.19 5.16
CA LYS A 44 -17.32 3.47 5.65
C LYS A 44 -17.37 4.56 4.57
N ALA A 45 -17.85 5.76 4.94
CA ALA A 45 -17.68 7.00 4.16
C ALA A 45 -16.22 7.50 4.11
N LYS A 46 -15.27 6.63 4.46
CA LYS A 46 -13.85 6.90 4.65
C LYS A 46 -13.06 5.88 3.84
N ALA A 47 -12.02 6.34 3.15
CA ALA A 47 -11.12 5.48 2.38
C ALA A 47 -9.66 5.65 2.86
N ILE A 48 -8.87 4.61 2.66
CA ILE A 48 -7.41 4.65 2.78
C ILE A 48 -6.85 5.00 1.40
N LEU A 49 -5.91 5.93 1.31
CA LEU A 49 -5.25 6.19 0.03
C LEU A 49 -4.18 5.13 -0.23
N LEU A 50 -4.18 4.61 -1.45
CA LEU A 50 -3.10 3.82 -2.01
C LEU A 50 -2.31 4.69 -2.99
N SER A 51 -0.99 4.62 -2.87
CA SER A 51 -0.01 5.30 -3.71
C SER A 51 0.62 4.29 -4.68
N PHE A 52 0.75 4.70 -5.93
CA PHE A 52 1.37 3.91 -6.99
C PHE A 52 2.50 4.71 -7.61
N ARG A 53 3.69 4.12 -7.62
CA ARG A 53 4.93 4.76 -8.09
C ARG A 53 5.75 3.80 -8.92
N THR A 54 6.30 4.29 -10.03
CA THR A 54 7.33 3.56 -10.77
C THR A 54 8.69 3.90 -10.17
N GLU A 55 9.46 2.87 -9.81
CA GLU A 55 10.76 2.98 -9.17
C GLU A 55 11.80 2.20 -9.98
N GLY A 56 12.28 2.80 -11.08
CA GLY A 56 13.17 2.13 -12.02
C GLY A 56 12.48 0.94 -12.69
N GLU A 57 12.74 -0.26 -12.20
CA GLU A 57 12.33 -1.53 -12.82
C GLU A 57 11.06 -2.15 -12.19
N PHE A 58 10.49 -1.54 -11.15
CA PHE A 58 9.33 -2.08 -10.45
C PHE A 58 8.27 -1.00 -10.16
N VAL A 59 7.06 -1.46 -9.86
CA VAL A 59 5.99 -0.62 -9.30
C VAL A 59 5.92 -0.82 -7.80
N MET A 60 6.06 0.27 -7.05
CA MET A 60 5.78 0.28 -5.62
C MET A 60 4.32 0.69 -5.41
N VAL A 61 3.56 -0.17 -4.75
CA VAL A 61 2.18 0.11 -4.33
C VAL A 61 2.12 0.06 -2.82
N ASN A 62 1.66 1.13 -2.18
CA ASN A 62 1.58 1.20 -0.72
C ASN A 62 0.42 2.05 -0.22
N SER A 63 -0.07 1.74 0.97
CA SER A 63 -0.94 2.63 1.72
C SER A 63 -0.25 3.93 2.09
N VAL A 64 -1.05 4.96 2.33
CA VAL A 64 -0.58 6.27 2.78
C VAL A 64 -1.11 6.55 4.18
N GLY A 65 -0.24 6.46 5.17
CA GLY A 65 -0.57 6.77 6.56
C GLY A 65 -1.57 5.78 7.18
N LEU A 66 -1.40 4.49 6.90
CA LEU A 66 -2.25 3.42 7.41
C LEU A 66 -2.14 3.28 8.93
N LEU A 67 -0.91 3.15 9.45
CA LEU A 67 -0.63 2.94 10.87
C LEU A 67 0.25 4.07 11.39
N LYS A 68 -0.35 5.09 11.99
CA LYS A 68 0.38 6.22 12.58
C LYS A 68 0.47 6.11 14.08
N GLN A 69 1.55 6.67 14.63
CA GLN A 69 1.77 6.80 16.07
C GLN A 69 1.74 5.46 16.81
N VAL A 70 2.16 4.37 16.18
CA VAL A 70 2.25 3.05 16.83
C VAL A 70 3.38 3.11 17.86
N PRO A 71 3.17 2.76 19.14
CA PRO A 71 4.24 2.75 20.12
C PRO A 71 5.32 1.71 19.77
N ALA A 72 6.59 2.09 19.95
CA ALA A 72 7.74 1.29 19.52
C ALA A 72 7.86 -0.07 20.23
N ASN A 73 7.21 -0.24 21.39
CA ASN A 73 7.14 -1.55 22.06
C ASN A 73 6.27 -2.58 21.31
N TYR A 74 5.49 -2.16 20.31
CA TYR A 74 4.74 -3.05 19.42
C TYR A 74 5.48 -3.36 18.11
N CYS A 75 6.74 -2.92 17.94
CA CYS A 75 7.53 -3.27 16.75
C CYS A 75 7.62 -4.78 16.54
N GLN A 76 7.77 -5.57 17.61
CA GLN A 76 7.81 -7.03 17.50
C GLN A 76 6.48 -7.60 16.98
N SER A 77 5.34 -7.13 17.49
CA SER A 77 4.03 -7.53 16.99
C SER A 77 3.85 -7.21 15.50
N LEU A 78 4.33 -6.05 15.05
CA LEU A 78 4.30 -5.69 13.62
C LEU A 78 5.18 -6.62 12.77
N LEU A 79 6.36 -7.00 13.27
CA LEU A 79 7.23 -7.98 12.60
C LEU A 79 6.58 -9.36 12.51
N ASP A 80 5.99 -9.84 13.62
CA ASP A 80 5.30 -11.13 13.66
C ASP A 80 4.09 -11.17 12.70
N LEU A 81 3.40 -10.03 12.53
CA LEU A 81 2.37 -9.87 11.52
C LEU A 81 2.96 -9.92 10.10
N ASN A 82 4.09 -9.24 9.89
CA ASN A 82 4.77 -9.19 8.60
C ASN A 82 5.25 -10.57 8.11
N ASP A 83 5.59 -11.49 9.01
CA ASP A 83 5.98 -12.86 8.66
C ASP A 83 4.80 -13.73 8.19
N LYS A 84 3.60 -13.40 8.68
CA LYS A 84 2.34 -14.02 8.26
C LYS A 84 1.87 -13.47 6.92
N LEU A 85 2.22 -12.22 6.59
CA LEU A 85 1.94 -11.59 5.31
C LEU A 85 2.96 -12.05 4.26
N LYS A 86 2.51 -12.77 3.23
CA LYS A 86 3.40 -13.33 2.20
C LYS A 86 3.66 -12.36 1.06
N LEU A 87 2.60 -11.86 0.42
CA LEU A 87 2.68 -11.04 -0.80
C LEU A 87 2.80 -9.54 -0.52
N THR A 88 2.42 -9.13 0.68
CA THR A 88 2.39 -7.73 1.11
C THR A 88 3.21 -7.59 2.38
N LYS A 89 3.72 -6.40 2.63
CA LYS A 89 4.61 -6.12 3.76
C LYS A 89 4.20 -4.87 4.49
N ILE A 90 4.31 -4.91 5.81
CA ILE A 90 4.29 -3.75 6.68
C ILE A 90 5.73 -3.24 6.79
N PHE A 91 5.93 -1.95 6.55
CA PHE A 91 7.23 -1.30 6.65
C PHE A 91 7.11 0.04 7.37
N ILE A 92 8.14 0.38 8.14
CA ILE A 92 8.21 1.65 8.87
C ILE A 92 8.51 2.76 7.86
N THR A 93 7.69 3.81 7.86
CA THR A 93 7.88 4.97 6.97
C THR A 93 8.64 6.10 7.65
N LYS A 94 8.43 6.30 8.96
CA LYS A 94 9.18 7.26 9.76
C LYS A 94 9.03 7.03 11.26
N GLN A 95 9.94 7.61 12.04
CA GLN A 95 9.71 7.85 13.47
C GLN A 95 8.94 9.17 13.61
N SER A 96 7.67 9.09 14.02
CA SER A 96 6.79 10.25 14.08
C SER A 96 7.03 11.12 15.31
N GLU A 97 7.31 10.48 16.45
CA GLU A 97 7.51 11.07 17.77
C GLU A 97 8.48 10.16 18.57
N PRO A 98 9.13 10.64 19.65
CA PRO A 98 9.94 9.78 20.51
C PRO A 98 9.16 8.53 20.99
N GLY A 99 9.67 7.35 20.67
CA GLY A 99 9.04 6.08 21.03
C GLY A 99 7.80 5.71 20.21
N LYS A 100 7.54 6.38 19.07
CA LYS A 100 6.45 6.03 18.15
C LYS A 100 6.90 5.98 16.70
N ILE A 101 6.29 5.07 15.95
CA ILE A 101 6.56 4.84 14.54
C ILE A 101 5.28 5.01 13.71
N ASP A 102 5.47 5.49 12.48
CA ASP A 102 4.47 5.37 11.42
C ASP A 102 4.88 4.22 10.51
N ALA A 103 3.91 3.41 10.09
CA ALA A 103 4.09 2.30 9.19
C ALA A 103 2.98 2.27 8.13
N ASP A 104 3.35 1.74 6.96
CA ASP A 104 2.46 1.53 5.84
C ASP A 104 2.55 0.07 5.37
N MET A 105 1.57 -0.32 4.57
CA MET A 105 1.49 -1.65 4.00
C MET A 105 1.52 -1.56 2.48
N GLY A 106 2.29 -2.42 1.83
CA GLY A 106 2.45 -2.39 0.38
C GLY A 106 3.13 -3.60 -0.20
N PHE A 107 3.46 -3.53 -1.48
CA PHE A 107 4.24 -4.51 -2.21
C PHE A 107 5.05 -3.83 -3.32
N GLU A 108 6.04 -4.55 -3.82
CA GLU A 108 6.82 -4.20 -5.00
C GLU A 108 6.51 -5.23 -6.09
N LEU A 109 6.08 -4.76 -7.25
CA LEU A 109 5.83 -5.61 -8.41
C LEU A 109 6.91 -5.36 -9.46
N TRP A 110 7.83 -6.31 -9.54
CA TRP A 110 8.97 -6.30 -10.44
C TRP A 110 8.58 -6.61 -11.89
N ASP A 111 9.34 -6.07 -12.83
CA ASP A 111 9.23 -6.27 -14.28
C ASP A 111 8.94 -7.72 -14.73
N GLY A 112 9.63 -8.72 -14.15
CA GLY A 112 9.44 -10.13 -14.50
C GLY A 112 8.07 -10.70 -14.13
N ALA A 113 7.34 -10.00 -13.26
CA ALA A 113 5.97 -10.33 -12.86
C ALA A 113 4.94 -9.30 -13.35
N TRP A 114 5.38 -8.28 -14.11
CA TRP A 114 4.55 -7.17 -14.56
C TRP A 114 3.61 -7.57 -15.70
N ASN A 115 2.36 -7.84 -15.34
CA ASN A 115 1.23 -7.95 -16.26
C ASN A 115 -0.07 -7.61 -15.51
N GLN A 116 -1.16 -7.45 -16.25
CA GLN A 116 -2.44 -7.02 -15.70
C GLN A 116 -2.98 -7.99 -14.64
N ASP A 117 -2.92 -9.29 -14.91
CA ASP A 117 -3.49 -10.32 -14.03
C ASP A 117 -2.73 -10.38 -12.70
N THR A 118 -1.39 -10.34 -12.76
CA THR A 118 -0.57 -10.27 -11.55
C THR A 118 -0.85 -8.98 -10.78
N PHE A 119 -0.94 -7.84 -11.47
CA PHE A 119 -1.23 -6.56 -10.82
C PHE A 119 -2.57 -6.61 -10.08
N PHE A 120 -3.63 -7.14 -10.69
CA PHE A 120 -4.94 -7.29 -10.07
C PHE A 120 -4.89 -8.22 -8.84
N ALA A 121 -4.24 -9.38 -8.98
CA ALA A 121 -4.09 -10.32 -7.87
C ALA A 121 -3.36 -9.68 -6.67
N PHE A 122 -2.31 -8.89 -6.93
CA PHE A 122 -1.60 -8.19 -5.85
C PHE A 122 -2.43 -7.07 -5.22
N LEU A 123 -3.29 -6.37 -5.97
CA LEU A 123 -4.23 -5.40 -5.41
C LEU A 123 -5.30 -6.04 -4.52
N ASP A 124 -5.86 -7.18 -4.94
CA ASP A 124 -6.77 -7.97 -4.10
C ASP A 124 -6.08 -8.36 -2.80
N MET A 125 -4.84 -8.86 -2.89
CA MET A 125 -4.06 -9.29 -1.73
C MET A 125 -3.65 -8.13 -0.82
N LEU A 126 -3.38 -6.95 -1.37
CA LEU A 126 -3.17 -5.73 -0.59
C LEU A 126 -4.42 -5.32 0.16
N THR A 127 -5.58 -5.35 -0.50
CA THR A 127 -6.87 -5.01 0.12
C THR A 127 -7.19 -5.97 1.28
N LEU A 128 -7.12 -7.27 1.03
CA LEU A 128 -7.33 -8.30 2.06
C LEU A 128 -6.29 -8.19 3.18
N GLY A 129 -5.04 -7.91 2.83
CA GLY A 129 -3.95 -7.70 3.78
C GLY A 129 -4.20 -6.52 4.70
N ILE A 130 -4.62 -5.37 4.16
CA ILE A 130 -4.98 -4.18 4.95
C ILE A 130 -6.11 -4.51 5.91
N HIS A 131 -7.18 -5.15 5.43
CA HIS A 131 -8.28 -5.59 6.29
C HIS A 131 -7.80 -6.51 7.42
N LYS A 132 -6.96 -7.50 7.09
CA LYS A 132 -6.44 -8.46 8.07
C LYS A 132 -5.57 -7.78 9.13
N VAL A 133 -4.69 -6.86 8.72
CA VAL A 133 -3.80 -6.13 9.64
C VAL A 133 -4.62 -5.27 10.59
N LEU A 134 -5.54 -4.45 10.07
CA LEU A 134 -6.38 -3.59 10.91
C LEU A 134 -7.20 -4.42 11.92
N ASN A 135 -7.84 -5.50 11.46
CA ASN A 135 -8.61 -6.38 12.35
C ASN A 135 -7.73 -7.04 13.42
N THR A 136 -6.49 -7.40 13.09
CA THR A 136 -5.60 -8.07 14.04
C THR A 136 -5.07 -7.08 15.07
N LEU A 137 -4.69 -5.87 14.65
CA LEU A 137 -4.28 -4.80 15.56
C LEU A 137 -5.40 -4.39 16.52
N ASP A 138 -6.64 -4.32 16.02
CA ASP A 138 -7.82 -4.03 16.85
C ASP A 138 -8.08 -5.15 17.87
N TYR A 139 -7.96 -6.42 17.46
CA TYR A 139 -8.09 -7.58 18.34
C TYR A 139 -7.01 -7.62 19.43
N GLU A 140 -5.76 -7.35 19.05
CA GLU A 140 -4.61 -7.30 19.96
C GLU A 140 -4.56 -6.00 20.78
N LYS A 141 -5.49 -5.06 20.53
CA LYS A 141 -5.57 -3.74 21.18
C LYS A 141 -4.29 -2.91 21.02
N VAL A 142 -3.61 -3.05 19.89
CA VAL A 142 -2.47 -2.20 19.55
C VAL A 142 -2.98 -0.79 19.27
N PRO A 143 -2.48 0.26 19.94
CA PRO A 143 -2.93 1.62 19.68
C PRO A 143 -2.28 2.19 18.41
N TYR A 144 -3.10 2.68 17.48
CA TYR A 144 -2.67 3.35 16.25
C TYR A 144 -3.71 4.37 15.77
N LYS A 145 -3.35 5.17 14.77
CA LYS A 145 -4.26 6.06 14.01
C LYS A 145 -4.14 5.80 12.52
N THR A 146 -5.24 5.94 11.77
CA THR A 146 -5.23 5.86 10.31
C THR A 146 -5.62 7.20 9.69
N SER A 147 -4.85 7.66 8.70
CA SER A 147 -5.21 8.81 7.86
C SER A 147 -6.30 8.41 6.87
N PHE A 148 -7.56 8.67 7.20
CA PHE A 148 -8.66 8.48 6.25
C PHE A 148 -8.85 9.72 5.37
N VAL A 149 -9.13 9.49 4.08
CA VAL A 149 -9.81 10.48 3.25
C VAL A 149 -11.31 10.29 3.33
N THR A 150 -12.05 11.39 3.23
CA THR A 150 -13.50 11.42 3.35
C THR A 150 -14.07 11.93 2.04
N TYR A 151 -15.08 11.25 1.51
CA TYR A 151 -15.84 11.78 0.37
C TYR A 151 -16.79 12.85 0.92
N ILE A 152 -16.61 14.10 0.47
CA ILE A 152 -17.51 15.23 0.78
C ILE A 152 -18.63 15.24 -0.26
#